data_AF-A0A7Y3CTZ1-F1
#
_entry.id   AF-A0A7Y3CTZ1-F1
#
_cell.length_a   1.000
_cell.length_b   1.000
_cell.length_c   1.000
_cell.angle_alpha   90.00
_cell.angle_beta   90.00
_cell.angle_gamma   90.00
#
_symmetry.space_group_name_H-M   'P 1'
#
loop_
_entity.id
_entity.type
_entity.pdbx_description
1 polymer ?
#
loop_
_entity_poly.entity_id
_entity_poly.type
_entity_poly.pdbx_seq_one_letter_code
_entity_poly.pdbx_strand_id
1 'polypeptide(L)'
;MGPWSRRRFLIEFGKGTTALVLLGPVAAACGSEPRGNDGTPEAASSSSTSSSSLAATTIPANPTTTEAQVAPESSGDTRWERVLMSNVSAYILVRNSKAVIVDAGHAGLIDDIEAGLQRVGVAWADVGDVILTHMHSDHIGGLPAVMERATSATAHAGEPDIEAMQSPRPLSVVADGDEVVGLRIIGTPGHTPGHVCVLDATAGILVAGDALNESEGEVLGASSRFSSDMTAANESVKKLATFDYSTILMGHGDPITSNGSQMVADLSSTL
;
A
#
# COMPACT_ATOMS: atom_id res chain seq x y z
N MET A 1 21.69 43.71 5.87
CA MET A 1 21.54 42.54 6.74
C MET A 1 21.69 41.32 5.85
N GLY A 2 22.86 40.68 5.91
CA GLY A 2 23.25 39.55 5.05
C GLY A 2 22.97 38.19 5.71
N PRO A 3 23.08 37.09 4.94
CA PRO A 3 22.47 35.80 5.24
C PRO A 3 23.33 34.91 6.14
N TRP A 4 22.69 34.07 6.94
CA TRP A 4 23.33 33.02 7.74
C TRP A 4 23.39 31.70 6.97
N SER A 5 24.54 31.04 7.02
CA SER A 5 24.81 29.78 6.33
C SER A 5 25.24 28.67 7.30
N ARG A 6 24.72 27.46 7.03
CA ARG A 6 25.31 26.11 7.15
C ARG A 6 25.66 25.50 8.53
N ARG A 7 25.10 24.27 8.70
CA ARG A 7 25.64 23.05 9.33
C ARG A 7 25.71 22.99 10.87
N ARG A 8 24.88 22.12 11.47
CA ARG A 8 25.27 21.04 12.40
C ARG A 8 24.03 20.24 12.83
N PHE A 9 23.88 18.96 12.45
CA PHE A 9 23.39 17.92 13.35
C PHE A 9 23.52 16.53 12.69
N LEU A 10 24.55 15.79 13.08
CA LEU A 10 24.63 14.34 12.92
C LEU A 10 25.58 13.83 14.00
N ILE A 11 25.20 12.69 14.60
CA ILE A 11 25.93 11.84 15.56
C ILE A 11 25.84 12.29 17.03
N GLU A 12 25.09 11.51 17.83
CA GLU A 12 25.42 11.03 19.19
C GLU A 12 24.16 10.33 19.76
N PHE A 13 24.05 9.01 19.62
CA PHE A 13 23.29 8.18 20.59
C PHE A 13 23.86 6.76 20.60
N GLY A 14 24.81 6.55 21.51
CA GLY A 14 25.31 5.25 21.88
C GLY A 14 26.01 5.35 23.22
N LYS A 15 25.28 5.09 24.32
CA LYS A 15 25.78 4.54 25.59
C LYS A 15 24.66 4.39 26.63
N GLY A 16 24.38 3.12 26.95
CA GLY A 16 24.29 2.68 28.34
C GLY A 16 22.93 2.71 29.01
N THR A 17 22.22 1.58 28.98
CA THR A 17 21.55 1.10 30.20
C THR A 17 21.56 -0.44 30.21
N THR A 18 22.30 -0.99 31.15
CA THR A 18 22.41 -2.42 31.43
C THR A 18 21.17 -2.86 32.19
N ALA A 19 20.31 -3.70 31.60
CA ALA A 19 19.23 -4.37 32.32
C ALA A 19 19.69 -5.77 32.73
N LEU A 20 19.80 -5.96 34.05
CA LEU A 20 20.11 -7.22 34.73
C LEU A 20 18.85 -8.10 34.75
N VAL A 21 18.84 -9.20 33.99
CA VAL A 21 17.78 -10.22 34.05
C VAL A 21 18.26 -11.40 34.89
N LEU A 22 17.67 -11.57 36.07
CA LEU A 22 17.82 -12.75 36.93
C LEU A 22 16.85 -13.83 36.45
N LEU A 23 17.36 -14.87 35.80
CA LEU A 23 16.62 -16.10 35.51
C LEU A 23 16.87 -17.12 36.63
N GLY A 24 15.82 -17.40 37.42
CA GLY A 24 15.75 -18.57 38.30
C GLY A 24 15.10 -19.76 37.59
N PRO A 25 15.45 -21.01 37.93
CA PRO A 25 14.93 -22.19 37.24
C PRO A 25 13.58 -22.63 37.82
N VAL A 26 12.66 -23.04 36.95
CA VAL A 26 11.51 -23.88 37.33
C VAL A 26 11.62 -25.19 36.57
N ALA A 27 11.72 -26.28 37.31
CA ALA A 27 11.69 -27.65 36.84
C ALA A 27 10.40 -28.35 37.32
N ALA A 28 10.14 -29.50 36.70
CA ALA A 28 9.15 -30.56 37.03
C ALA A 28 7.77 -30.39 36.36
N ALA A 29 7.10 -31.43 35.86
CA ALA A 29 7.42 -32.85 35.67
C ALA A 29 6.29 -33.52 34.84
N CYS A 30 6.60 -34.74 34.41
CA CYS A 30 5.84 -35.76 33.67
C CYS A 30 4.35 -35.99 33.99
N GLY A 31 3.65 -36.52 32.98
CA GLY A 31 2.43 -37.35 33.09
C GLY A 31 1.82 -37.62 31.70
N SER A 32 2.26 -38.65 30.98
CA SER A 32 1.61 -39.97 30.82
C SER A 32 0.40 -40.01 29.87
N GLU A 33 0.58 -40.68 28.72
CA GLU A 33 -0.46 -41.14 27.78
C GLU A 33 -1.43 -42.15 28.40
N PRO A 34 -2.57 -42.45 27.75
CA PRO A 34 -2.58 -43.69 26.97
C PRO A 34 -3.35 -43.67 25.63
N ARG A 35 -2.73 -44.35 24.65
CA ARG A 35 -3.27 -45.33 23.66
C ARG A 35 -4.73 -45.27 23.20
N GLY A 36 -4.88 -45.30 21.87
CA GLY A 36 -6.01 -45.91 21.15
C GLY A 36 -5.76 -45.96 19.64
N ASN A 37 -5.26 -47.11 19.15
CA ASN A 37 -5.16 -47.47 17.74
C ASN A 37 -6.50 -48.05 17.26
N ASP A 38 -6.91 -47.76 16.02
CA ASP A 38 -7.40 -48.76 15.03
C ASP A 38 -8.04 -48.07 13.82
N GLY A 39 -7.68 -48.54 12.61
CA GLY A 39 -8.53 -48.50 11.42
C GLY A 39 -8.05 -47.68 10.22
N THR A 40 -7.25 -48.30 9.35
CA THR A 40 -7.18 -47.99 7.91
C THR A 40 -8.08 -48.98 7.14
N PRO A 41 -8.14 -48.94 5.79
CA PRO A 41 -8.72 -47.92 4.91
C PRO A 41 -9.77 -48.56 3.96
N GLU A 42 -10.54 -47.79 3.18
CA GLU A 42 -11.06 -48.33 1.90
C GLU A 42 -11.52 -47.24 0.93
N ALA A 43 -11.08 -47.41 -0.31
CA ALA A 43 -11.50 -46.66 -1.49
C ALA A 43 -12.32 -47.59 -2.38
N ALA A 44 -13.40 -47.13 -2.99
CA ALA A 44 -13.82 -47.57 -4.31
C ALA A 44 -14.94 -46.70 -4.90
N SER A 45 -14.76 -46.44 -6.19
CA SER A 45 -15.64 -45.83 -7.18
C SER A 45 -17.02 -46.45 -7.32
N SER A 46 -17.99 -45.66 -7.78
CA SER A 46 -18.88 -46.12 -8.87
C SER A 46 -19.44 -44.95 -9.67
N SER A 47 -19.39 -45.13 -10.99
CA SER A 47 -19.94 -44.29 -12.05
C SER A 47 -21.42 -44.61 -12.27
N SER A 48 -22.21 -43.64 -12.75
CA SER A 48 -23.25 -43.92 -13.73
C SER A 48 -23.68 -42.67 -14.50
N THR A 49 -23.77 -42.88 -15.80
CA THR A 49 -24.22 -42.02 -16.90
C THR A 49 -25.73 -41.90 -16.97
N SER A 50 -26.27 -40.78 -17.48
CA SER A 50 -27.19 -40.79 -18.64
C SER A 50 -27.64 -39.38 -19.06
N SER A 51 -27.81 -39.22 -20.37
CA SER A 51 -28.04 -37.97 -21.10
C SER A 51 -29.49 -37.82 -21.59
N SER A 52 -29.79 -36.58 -22.03
CA SER A 52 -30.89 -36.13 -22.91
C SER A 52 -32.26 -35.90 -22.23
N SER A 53 -33.09 -34.91 -22.58
CA SER A 53 -33.34 -34.33 -23.91
C SER A 53 -33.97 -32.91 -23.85
N LEU A 54 -34.03 -32.27 -25.03
CA LEU A 54 -34.42 -30.89 -25.33
C LEU A 54 -35.90 -30.55 -25.09
N ALA A 55 -36.16 -29.32 -24.67
CA ALA A 55 -37.37 -28.58 -25.02
C ALA A 55 -37.03 -27.10 -25.23
N ALA A 56 -37.18 -26.65 -26.48
CA ALA A 56 -37.11 -25.26 -26.87
C ALA A 56 -38.30 -24.49 -26.28
N THR A 57 -38.05 -23.31 -25.70
CA THR A 57 -39.10 -22.33 -25.42
C THR A 57 -38.60 -20.95 -25.76
N THR A 58 -39.43 -20.28 -26.56
CA THR A 58 -39.27 -19.02 -27.25
C THR A 58 -38.92 -17.84 -26.33
N ILE A 59 -37.98 -17.03 -26.81
CA ILE A 59 -37.53 -15.75 -26.26
C ILE A 59 -38.65 -14.69 -26.34
N PRO A 60 -38.99 -13.99 -25.24
CA PRO A 60 -39.57 -12.65 -25.34
C PRO A 60 -38.46 -11.59 -25.33
N ALA A 61 -38.61 -10.62 -26.24
CA ALA A 61 -37.68 -9.52 -26.47
C ALA A 61 -37.45 -8.65 -25.21
N ASN A 62 -36.18 -8.32 -24.98
CA ASN A 62 -35.75 -7.35 -23.98
C ASN A 62 -36.27 -5.95 -24.37
N PRO A 63 -36.91 -5.17 -23.48
CA PRO A 63 -37.15 -3.76 -23.75
C PRO A 63 -35.81 -3.03 -23.76
N THR A 64 -35.55 -2.33 -24.86
CA THR A 64 -34.43 -1.42 -25.03
C THR A 64 -34.55 -0.29 -24.01
N THR A 65 -33.91 -0.45 -22.85
CA THR A 65 -33.55 0.69 -22.01
C THR A 65 -32.31 1.30 -22.64
N THR A 66 -32.47 2.48 -23.22
CA THR A 66 -31.35 3.34 -23.59
C THR A 66 -30.62 3.68 -22.29
N GLU A 67 -29.58 2.91 -21.95
CA GLU A 67 -28.57 3.38 -21.01
C GLU A 67 -28.03 4.67 -21.60
N ALA A 68 -28.42 5.79 -20.99
CA ALA A 68 -27.71 7.03 -21.18
C ALA A 68 -26.25 6.72 -20.87
N GLN A 69 -25.40 6.79 -21.90
CA GLN A 69 -23.98 6.80 -21.71
C GLN A 69 -23.67 7.99 -20.82
N VAL A 70 -23.50 7.73 -19.52
CA VAL A 70 -22.89 8.67 -18.61
C VAL A 70 -21.50 8.89 -19.20
N ALA A 71 -21.29 10.06 -19.79
CA ALA A 71 -19.97 10.49 -20.22
C ALA A 71 -19.02 10.30 -19.03
N PRO A 72 -17.77 9.85 -19.24
CA PRO A 72 -16.82 9.71 -18.14
C PRO A 72 -16.74 11.06 -17.41
N GLU A 73 -17.14 11.07 -16.15
CA GLU A 73 -17.02 12.24 -15.29
C GLU A 73 -15.56 12.68 -15.33
N SER A 74 -15.32 13.97 -15.52
CA SER A 74 -14.03 14.53 -15.88
C SER A 74 -12.92 14.03 -14.96
N SER A 75 -12.03 13.23 -15.52
CA SER A 75 -10.94 12.54 -14.84
C SER A 75 -9.81 13.46 -14.34
N GLY A 76 -10.02 14.78 -14.22
CA GLY A 76 -8.96 15.75 -13.92
C GLY A 76 -8.87 16.27 -12.47
N ASP A 77 -9.82 15.94 -11.60
CA ASP A 77 -10.03 16.66 -10.34
C ASP A 77 -9.49 15.96 -9.08
N THR A 78 -8.53 15.03 -9.21
CA THR A 78 -7.93 14.38 -8.04
C THR A 78 -7.21 15.40 -7.18
N ARG A 79 -7.75 15.65 -5.99
CA ARG A 79 -7.10 16.45 -4.95
C ARG A 79 -6.37 15.50 -4.02
N TRP A 80 -5.25 15.95 -3.46
CA TRP A 80 -4.50 15.16 -2.50
C TRP A 80 -4.11 15.98 -1.28
N GLU A 81 -3.96 15.29 -0.16
CA GLU A 81 -3.46 15.84 1.09
C GLU A 81 -2.34 14.95 1.62
N ARG A 82 -1.24 15.58 2.04
CA ARG A 82 -0.17 14.92 2.78
C ARG A 82 -0.51 14.93 4.27
N VAL A 83 -0.41 13.77 4.89
CA VAL A 83 -0.41 13.64 6.35
C VAL A 83 1.02 13.31 6.77
N LEU A 84 1.74 14.31 7.28
CA LEU A 84 3.11 14.14 7.76
C LEU A 84 3.09 13.55 9.17
N MET A 85 3.59 12.33 9.31
CA MET A 85 3.50 11.50 10.51
C MET A 85 4.90 11.31 11.11
N SER A 86 5.49 12.42 11.57
CA SER A 86 6.91 12.58 11.92
C SER A 86 7.83 12.64 10.68
N ASN A 87 8.47 11.54 10.31
CA ASN A 87 9.42 11.47 9.20
C ASN A 87 8.88 10.69 7.99
N VAL A 88 7.68 10.13 8.09
CA VAL A 88 6.98 9.36 7.05
C VAL A 88 5.67 10.07 6.70
N SER A 89 5.19 9.90 5.47
CA SER A 89 3.97 10.51 4.98
C SER A 89 2.96 9.46 4.56
N ALA A 90 1.71 9.62 5.02
CA ALA A 90 0.55 9.02 4.38
C ALA A 90 -0.10 10.06 3.45
N TYR A 91 -0.86 9.59 2.46
CA TYR A 91 -1.56 10.47 1.52
C TYR A 91 -3.05 10.13 1.45
N ILE A 92 -3.86 11.17 1.32
CA ILE A 92 -5.29 11.05 1.07
C ILE A 92 -5.53 11.57 -0.35
N LEU A 93 -6.01 10.71 -1.24
CA LEU A 93 -6.44 11.07 -2.59
C LEU A 93 -7.96 11.16 -2.61
N VAL A 94 -8.52 12.27 -3.11
CA VAL A 94 -9.96 12.52 -3.14
C VAL A 94 -10.45 12.71 -4.57
N ARG A 95 -11.41 11.87 -4.97
CA ARG A 95 -12.11 11.91 -6.27
C ARG A 95 -13.61 11.77 -6.04
N ASN A 96 -14.43 12.66 -6.60
CA ASN A 96 -15.90 12.60 -6.51
C ASN A 96 -16.42 12.39 -5.07
N SER A 97 -15.83 13.10 -4.10
CA SER A 97 -16.12 12.99 -2.66
C SER A 97 -15.86 11.60 -2.05
N LYS A 98 -15.13 10.73 -2.73
CA LYS A 98 -14.57 9.48 -2.20
C LYS A 98 -13.08 9.64 -1.95
N ALA A 99 -12.61 8.97 -0.90
CA ALA A 99 -11.23 9.04 -0.47
C ALA A 99 -10.55 7.67 -0.58
N VAL A 100 -9.29 7.71 -1.04
CA VAL A 100 -8.33 6.61 -0.94
C VAL A 100 -7.22 7.06 -0.02
N ILE A 101 -6.90 6.27 0.99
CA ILE A 101 -5.73 6.48 1.83
C ILE A 101 -4.58 5.65 1.27
N VAL A 102 -3.40 6.23 1.11
CA VAL A 102 -2.17 5.52 0.76
C VAL A 102 -1.21 5.59 1.93
N ASP A 103 -0.85 4.42 2.46
CA ASP A 103 -0.15 4.20 3.74
C ASP A 103 -0.89 4.72 4.98
N ALA A 104 -0.50 4.22 6.15
CA ALA A 104 -1.15 4.46 7.43
C ALA A 104 -0.20 4.98 8.52
N GLY A 105 1.08 5.20 8.20
CA GLY A 105 2.06 5.74 9.13
C GLY A 105 2.36 4.83 10.32
N HIS A 106 2.95 5.41 11.37
CA HIS A 106 3.17 4.74 12.65
C HIS A 106 1.87 4.52 13.43
N ALA A 107 1.85 3.49 14.28
CA ALA A 107 0.75 3.26 15.22
C ALA A 107 0.54 4.46 16.15
N GLY A 108 -0.72 4.76 16.46
CA GLY A 108 -1.11 5.83 17.41
C GLY A 108 -1.26 7.23 16.81
N LEU A 109 -1.13 7.39 15.49
CA LEU A 109 -1.25 8.67 14.77
C LEU A 109 -2.55 8.78 13.95
N ILE A 110 -3.61 8.10 14.40
CA ILE A 110 -4.89 8.07 13.69
C ILE A 110 -5.56 9.46 13.62
N ASP A 111 -5.34 10.29 14.65
CA ASP A 111 -5.90 11.64 14.73
C ASP A 111 -5.29 12.56 13.66
N ASP A 112 -4.04 12.34 13.24
CA ASP A 112 -3.40 13.08 12.14
C ASP A 112 -4.07 12.76 10.79
N ILE A 113 -4.42 11.50 10.56
CA ILE A 113 -5.17 11.07 9.37
C ILE A 113 -6.57 11.65 9.40
N GLU A 114 -7.25 11.61 10.54
CA GLU A 114 -8.58 12.21 10.72
C GLU A 114 -8.56 13.72 10.45
N ALA A 115 -7.55 14.44 10.94
CA ALA A 115 -7.36 15.85 10.63
C ALA A 115 -7.08 16.08 9.14
N GLY A 116 -6.34 15.18 8.48
CA GLY A 116 -6.13 15.20 7.02
C GLY A 116 -7.44 15.08 6.25
N LEU A 117 -8.27 14.09 6.58
CA LEU A 117 -9.59 13.88 5.97
C LEU A 117 -10.47 15.13 6.11
N GLN A 118 -10.48 15.75 7.30
CA GLN A 118 -11.22 16.98 7.55
C GLN A 118 -10.73 18.15 6.67
N ARG A 119 -9.42 18.30 6.45
CA ARG A 119 -8.87 19.37 5.58
C ARG A 119 -9.29 19.24 4.13
N VAL A 120 -9.43 18.02 3.62
CA VAL A 120 -9.95 17.76 2.26
C VAL A 120 -11.48 17.60 2.20
N GLY A 121 -12.17 17.79 3.33
CA GLY A 121 -13.63 17.85 3.40
C GLY A 121 -14.32 16.49 3.24
N VAL A 122 -13.67 15.40 3.65
CA VAL A 122 -14.22 14.03 3.65
C VAL A 122 -14.20 13.45 5.06
N ALA A 123 -15.04 12.46 5.32
CA ALA A 123 -15.10 11.73 6.58
C ALA A 123 -14.55 10.31 6.43
N TRP A 124 -14.34 9.61 7.55
CA TRP A 124 -13.99 8.19 7.56
C TRP A 124 -14.95 7.31 6.74
N ALA A 125 -16.24 7.66 6.68
CA ALA A 125 -17.24 6.95 5.89
C ALA A 125 -17.08 7.12 4.37
N ASP A 126 -16.29 8.10 3.93
CA ASP A 126 -15.99 8.34 2.52
C ASP A 126 -14.73 7.61 2.05
N VAL A 127 -13.96 7.03 2.99
CA VAL A 127 -12.80 6.20 2.69
C VAL A 127 -13.30 4.84 2.18
N GLY A 128 -13.13 4.63 0.88
CA GLY A 128 -13.50 3.38 0.20
C GLY A 128 -12.35 2.37 0.14
N ASP A 129 -11.12 2.87 0.08
CA ASP A 129 -9.94 2.05 -0.15
C ASP A 129 -8.75 2.57 0.65
N VAL A 130 -7.93 1.64 1.13
CA VAL A 130 -6.62 1.90 1.76
C VAL A 130 -5.60 1.09 0.98
N ILE A 131 -4.60 1.73 0.37
CA ILE A 131 -3.56 1.05 -0.40
C ILE A 131 -2.25 1.17 0.37
N LEU A 132 -1.60 0.04 0.65
CA LEU A 132 -0.38 -0.04 1.42
C LEU A 132 0.76 -0.21 0.41
N THR A 133 1.72 0.72 0.41
CA THR A 133 2.83 0.68 -0.53
C THR A 133 3.73 -0.51 -0.25
N HIS A 134 4.03 -0.80 1.02
CA HIS A 134 4.85 -1.93 1.44
C HIS A 134 4.74 -2.24 2.94
N MET A 135 5.37 -3.32 3.41
CA MET A 135 5.23 -3.84 4.78
C MET A 135 6.01 -3.13 5.91
N HIS A 136 6.79 -2.07 5.66
CA HIS A 136 7.57 -1.48 6.75
C HIS A 136 6.67 -0.83 7.80
N SER A 137 7.07 -0.97 9.06
CA SER A 137 6.24 -0.64 10.23
C SER A 137 5.84 0.83 10.33
N ASP A 138 6.64 1.72 9.77
CA ASP A 138 6.36 3.15 9.70
C ASP A 138 5.37 3.52 8.60
N HIS A 139 5.05 2.60 7.68
CA HIS A 139 3.99 2.77 6.68
C HIS A 139 2.70 2.07 7.07
N ILE A 140 2.79 0.92 7.74
CA ILE A 140 1.61 0.08 8.05
C ILE A 140 1.17 0.12 9.51
N GLY A 141 1.94 0.74 10.41
CA GLY A 141 1.71 0.69 11.84
C GLY A 141 0.33 1.21 12.26
N GLY A 142 -0.21 2.20 11.56
CA GLY A 142 -1.55 2.73 11.78
C GLY A 142 -2.69 1.91 11.17
N LEU A 143 -2.39 0.90 10.34
CA LEU A 143 -3.39 0.17 9.54
C LEU A 143 -4.54 -0.41 10.39
N PRO A 144 -4.32 -1.03 11.57
CA PRO A 144 -5.42 -1.54 12.37
C PRO A 144 -6.45 -0.46 12.74
N ALA A 145 -5.99 0.69 13.23
CA ALA A 145 -6.84 1.79 13.64
C ALA A 145 -7.56 2.44 12.45
N VAL A 146 -6.86 2.59 11.31
CA VAL A 146 -7.45 3.08 10.06
C VAL A 146 -8.61 2.17 9.63
N MET A 147 -8.41 0.85 9.65
CA MET A 147 -9.44 -0.11 9.24
C MET A 147 -10.60 -0.23 10.23
N GLU A 148 -10.38 0.01 11.52
CA GLU A 148 -11.44 0.13 12.51
C GLU A 148 -12.33 1.36 12.28
N ARG A 149 -11.73 2.50 11.89
CA ARG A 149 -12.49 3.75 11.61
C ARG A 149 -13.15 3.73 10.23
N ALA A 150 -12.42 3.33 9.20
CA ALA A 150 -12.90 3.22 7.82
C ALA A 150 -13.65 1.89 7.63
N THR A 151 -14.83 1.75 8.22
CA THR A 151 -15.55 0.46 8.29
C THR A 151 -15.98 -0.09 6.93
N SER A 152 -16.13 0.77 5.92
CA SER A 152 -16.45 0.40 4.54
C SER A 152 -15.23 0.11 3.67
N ALA A 153 -14.02 0.40 4.16
CA ALA A 153 -12.84 0.36 3.33
C ALA A 153 -12.31 -1.06 3.08
N THR A 154 -11.84 -1.28 1.86
CA THR A 154 -11.00 -2.42 1.48
C THR A 154 -9.53 -2.02 1.58
N ALA A 155 -8.71 -2.83 2.25
CA ALA A 155 -7.27 -2.63 2.28
C ALA A 155 -6.59 -3.45 1.18
N HIS A 156 -5.62 -2.87 0.48
CA HIS A 156 -4.92 -3.47 -0.65
C HIS A 156 -3.41 -3.47 -0.43
N ALA A 157 -2.73 -4.55 -0.81
CA ALA A 157 -1.27 -4.62 -0.76
C ALA A 157 -0.72 -5.63 -1.79
N GLY A 158 0.57 -5.49 -2.12
CA GLY A 158 1.28 -6.49 -2.91
C GLY A 158 1.43 -7.80 -2.13
N GLU A 159 1.09 -8.92 -2.78
CA GLU A 159 1.00 -10.25 -2.14
C GLU A 159 2.21 -10.65 -1.27
N PRO A 160 3.48 -10.43 -1.69
CA PRO A 160 4.63 -10.86 -0.91
C PRO A 160 4.75 -10.20 0.48
N ASP A 161 4.11 -9.04 0.66
CA ASP A 161 4.21 -8.24 1.87
C ASP A 161 3.04 -8.48 2.84
N ILE A 162 1.95 -9.11 2.40
CA ILE A 162 0.70 -9.23 3.17
C ILE A 162 0.88 -10.00 4.49
N GLU A 163 1.71 -11.05 4.51
CA GLU A 163 1.91 -11.87 5.72
C GLU A 163 2.47 -11.05 6.89
N ALA A 164 3.25 -10.01 6.60
CA ALA A 164 3.81 -9.12 7.60
C ALA A 164 2.81 -8.05 8.11
N MET A 165 1.66 -7.87 7.45
CA MET A 165 0.71 -6.80 7.73
C MET A 165 -0.36 -7.22 8.72
N GLN A 166 -0.51 -6.45 9.80
CA GLN A 166 -1.58 -6.64 10.78
C GLN A 166 -2.79 -5.80 10.40
N SER A 167 -3.93 -6.45 10.17
CA SER A 167 -5.20 -5.78 9.86
C SER A 167 -6.38 -6.54 10.49
N PRO A 168 -7.43 -5.84 10.96
CA PRO A 168 -8.64 -6.47 11.51
C PRO A 168 -9.49 -7.16 10.44
N ARG A 169 -9.23 -6.89 9.15
CA ARG A 169 -9.90 -7.52 8.00
C ARG A 169 -8.87 -7.99 6.98
N PRO A 170 -9.14 -9.06 6.20
CA PRO A 170 -8.24 -9.51 5.16
C PRO A 170 -7.89 -8.40 4.16
N LEU A 171 -6.65 -8.39 3.68
CA LEU A 171 -6.22 -7.51 2.62
C LEU A 171 -6.55 -8.14 1.26
N SER A 172 -6.97 -7.31 0.32
CA SER A 172 -7.04 -7.64 -1.09
C SER A 172 -5.66 -7.57 -1.72
N VAL A 173 -5.32 -8.59 -2.49
CA VAL A 173 -4.06 -8.62 -3.25
C VAL A 173 -4.18 -7.66 -4.45
N VAL A 174 -3.13 -6.88 -4.67
CA VAL A 174 -2.90 -6.17 -5.93
C VAL A 174 -1.57 -6.57 -6.54
N ALA A 175 -1.50 -6.55 -7.87
CA ALA A 175 -0.34 -6.86 -8.66
C ALA A 175 -0.02 -5.70 -9.63
N ASP A 176 1.14 -5.81 -10.28
CA ASP A 176 1.55 -4.84 -11.30
C ASP A 176 0.53 -4.76 -12.45
N GLY A 177 0.10 -3.54 -12.77
CA GLY A 177 -0.86 -3.27 -13.83
C GLY A 177 -2.33 -3.35 -13.40
N ASP A 178 -2.62 -3.77 -12.16
CA ASP A 178 -3.97 -3.72 -11.62
C ASP A 178 -4.47 -2.28 -11.47
N GLU A 179 -5.78 -2.13 -11.30
CA GLU A 179 -6.41 -0.83 -11.01
C GLU A 179 -7.30 -0.93 -9.77
N VAL A 180 -7.14 0.05 -8.87
CA VAL A 180 -7.99 0.24 -7.69
C VAL A 180 -8.69 1.58 -7.84
N VAL A 181 -10.01 1.58 -8.02
CA VAL A 181 -10.84 2.79 -8.24
C VAL A 181 -10.28 3.76 -9.31
N GLY A 182 -9.74 3.20 -10.39
CA GLY A 182 -9.14 3.95 -11.50
C GLY A 182 -7.76 4.55 -11.20
N LEU A 183 -7.09 4.09 -10.13
CA LEU A 183 -5.68 4.33 -9.84
C LEU A 183 -4.90 3.09 -10.25
N ARG A 184 -3.86 3.26 -11.09
CA ARG A 184 -3.01 2.16 -11.54
C ARG A 184 -2.05 1.75 -10.44
N ILE A 185 -1.95 0.45 -10.19
CA ILE A 185 -0.92 -0.15 -9.35
C ILE A 185 0.31 -0.45 -10.21
N ILE A 186 1.46 -0.01 -9.75
CA ILE A 186 2.75 -0.30 -10.40
C ILE A 186 3.56 -1.11 -9.40
N GLY A 187 3.83 -2.38 -9.73
CA GLY A 187 4.74 -3.20 -8.96
C GLY A 187 6.15 -2.64 -9.05
N THR A 188 6.74 -2.35 -7.89
CA THR A 188 8.06 -1.74 -7.74
C THR A 188 8.90 -2.50 -6.71
N PRO A 189 9.11 -3.82 -6.91
CA PRO A 189 9.84 -4.65 -5.96
C PRO A 189 11.29 -4.17 -5.78
N GLY A 190 11.83 -4.47 -4.61
CA GLY A 190 13.24 -4.26 -4.28
C GLY A 190 13.42 -3.61 -2.91
N HIS A 191 12.70 -2.51 -2.65
CA HIS A 191 12.63 -1.97 -1.29
C HIS A 191 12.05 -3.04 -0.35
N THR A 192 10.86 -3.53 -0.69
CA THR A 192 10.36 -4.83 -0.26
C THR A 192 9.94 -5.65 -1.48
N PRO A 193 9.75 -6.97 -1.37
CA PRO A 193 9.31 -7.80 -2.50
C PRO A 193 7.89 -7.45 -2.99
N GLY A 194 6.99 -7.02 -2.09
CA GLY A 194 5.63 -6.64 -2.41
C GLY A 194 5.40 -5.14 -2.61
N HIS A 195 6.47 -4.33 -2.72
CA HIS A 195 6.34 -2.88 -2.84
C HIS A 195 5.57 -2.48 -4.11
N VAL A 196 4.61 -1.57 -3.96
CA VAL A 196 3.81 -1.00 -5.05
C VAL A 196 3.79 0.52 -4.99
N CYS A 197 3.77 1.15 -6.15
CA CYS A 197 3.41 2.57 -6.31
C CYS A 197 1.97 2.69 -6.83
N VAL A 198 1.33 3.82 -6.56
CA VAL A 198 -0.03 4.15 -7.02
C VAL A 198 0.04 5.33 -7.98
N LEU A 199 -0.43 5.16 -9.21
CA LEU A 199 -0.44 6.20 -10.24
C LEU A 199 -1.85 6.63 -10.57
N ASP A 200 -2.16 7.91 -10.35
CA ASP A 200 -3.25 8.59 -11.02
C ASP A 200 -2.72 9.20 -12.32
N ALA A 201 -2.86 8.46 -13.41
CA ALA A 201 -2.41 8.90 -14.73
C ALA A 201 -3.20 10.12 -15.24
N THR A 202 -4.41 10.32 -14.72
CA THR A 202 -5.31 11.37 -15.18
C THR A 202 -5.02 12.72 -14.53
N ALA A 203 -4.58 12.69 -13.26
CA ALA A 203 -4.09 13.86 -12.54
C ALA A 203 -2.56 14.04 -12.63
N GLY A 204 -1.82 13.05 -13.15
CA GLY A 204 -0.36 13.08 -13.23
C GLY A 204 0.32 13.01 -11.86
N ILE A 205 -0.22 12.19 -10.96
CA ILE A 205 0.24 12.02 -9.57
C ILE A 205 0.74 10.59 -9.37
N LEU A 206 1.98 10.44 -8.92
CA LEU A 206 2.55 9.17 -8.48
C LEU A 206 2.70 9.17 -6.96
N VAL A 207 2.04 8.27 -6.24
CA VAL A 207 2.41 7.93 -4.86
C VAL A 207 3.45 6.83 -4.92
N ALA A 208 4.70 7.18 -4.60
CA ALA A 208 5.87 6.35 -4.82
C ALA A 208 6.27 5.48 -3.63
N GLY A 209 5.67 5.69 -2.45
CA GLY A 209 6.13 5.05 -1.21
C GLY A 209 7.63 5.29 -1.03
N ASP A 210 8.38 4.21 -0.86
CA ASP A 210 9.83 4.21 -0.64
C ASP A 210 10.64 3.76 -1.87
N ALA A 211 9.97 3.51 -3.00
CA ALA A 211 10.64 3.30 -4.29
C ALA A 211 11.40 4.57 -4.74
N LEU A 212 10.88 5.75 -4.35
CA LEU A 212 11.52 7.05 -4.52
C LEU A 212 11.46 7.82 -3.20
N ASN A 213 12.53 8.55 -2.88
CA ASN A 213 12.65 9.42 -1.72
C ASN A 213 13.05 10.81 -2.19
N GLU A 214 12.98 11.81 -1.31
CA GLU A 214 13.55 13.14 -1.58
C GLU A 214 14.47 13.59 -0.47
N SER A 215 15.46 14.39 -0.87
CA SER A 215 16.30 15.15 0.05
C SER A 215 16.80 16.42 -0.64
N GLU A 216 16.64 17.55 0.02
CA GLU A 216 17.17 18.87 -0.43
C GLU A 216 16.71 19.28 -1.85
N GLY A 217 15.52 18.86 -2.27
CA GLY A 217 14.88 19.12 -3.56
C GLY A 217 15.17 18.06 -4.63
N GLU A 218 15.99 17.06 -4.32
CA GLU A 218 16.46 16.05 -5.27
C GLU A 218 15.69 14.73 -5.09
N VAL A 219 15.32 14.09 -6.20
CA VAL A 219 14.71 12.76 -6.20
C VAL A 219 15.81 11.70 -6.08
N LEU A 220 15.65 10.83 -5.08
CA LEU A 220 16.54 9.72 -4.78
C LEU A 220 15.79 8.39 -4.99
N GLY A 221 16.52 7.32 -5.27
CA GLY A 221 15.96 5.97 -5.27
C GLY A 221 15.70 5.43 -3.87
N ALA A 222 15.35 4.15 -3.78
CA ALA A 222 15.18 3.47 -2.50
C ALA A 222 16.48 3.47 -1.66
N SER A 223 16.33 3.55 -0.34
CA SER A 223 17.47 3.54 0.58
C SER A 223 18.10 2.14 0.69
N SER A 224 19.38 2.01 0.34
CA SER A 224 20.12 0.75 0.43
C SER A 224 20.24 0.15 1.83
N ARG A 225 19.97 0.96 2.87
CA ARG A 225 19.95 0.51 4.26
C ARG A 225 18.70 -0.28 4.62
N PHE A 226 17.59 -0.03 3.93
CA PHE A 226 16.27 -0.57 4.28
C PHE A 226 15.68 -1.43 3.16
N SER A 227 16.30 -1.44 1.97
CA SER A 227 15.86 -2.25 0.85
C SER A 227 16.38 -3.69 0.91
N SER A 228 15.50 -4.64 0.58
CA SER A 228 15.83 -6.07 0.49
C SER A 228 16.69 -6.45 -0.74
N ASP A 229 16.49 -5.76 -1.86
CA ASP A 229 17.21 -5.97 -3.13
C ASP A 229 17.35 -4.64 -3.88
N MET A 230 18.57 -4.09 -3.87
CA MET A 230 18.85 -2.83 -4.55
C MET A 230 18.93 -2.96 -6.08
N THR A 231 19.18 -4.14 -6.63
CA THR A 231 19.15 -4.35 -8.08
C THR A 231 17.71 -4.25 -8.55
N ALA A 232 16.80 -4.98 -7.90
CA ALA A 232 15.37 -4.89 -8.19
C ALA A 232 14.83 -3.46 -7.94
N ALA A 233 15.26 -2.79 -6.86
CA ALA A 233 14.84 -1.43 -6.58
C ALA A 233 15.26 -0.44 -7.68
N ASN A 234 16.49 -0.57 -8.20
CA ASN A 234 16.97 0.28 -9.29
C ASN A 234 16.22 0.00 -10.61
N GLU A 235 15.90 -1.27 -10.90
CA GLU A 235 15.06 -1.61 -12.06
C GLU A 235 13.62 -1.06 -11.90
N SER A 236 13.10 -1.02 -10.67
CA SER A 236 11.83 -0.35 -10.37
C SER A 236 11.89 1.16 -10.63
N VAL A 237 12.99 1.84 -10.30
CA VAL A 237 13.19 3.27 -10.66
C VAL A 237 13.23 3.45 -12.19
N LYS A 238 13.96 2.59 -12.91
CA LYS A 238 14.01 2.63 -14.39
C LYS A 238 12.63 2.42 -15.00
N LYS A 239 11.84 1.52 -14.44
CA LYS A 239 10.45 1.31 -14.85
C LYS A 239 9.59 2.55 -14.58
N LEU A 240 9.70 3.17 -13.40
CA LEU A 240 8.97 4.40 -13.06
C LEU A 240 9.30 5.57 -14.01
N ALA A 241 10.51 5.62 -14.57
CA ALA A 241 10.89 6.61 -15.58
C ALA A 241 10.14 6.47 -16.92
N THR A 242 9.40 5.38 -17.12
CA THR A 242 8.62 5.14 -18.36
C THR A 242 7.18 5.66 -18.30
N PHE A 243 6.75 6.23 -17.17
CA PHE A 243 5.41 6.78 -16.96
C PHE A 243 5.42 8.30 -16.90
N ASP A 244 4.27 8.89 -17.23
CA ASP A 244 4.05 10.34 -17.21
C ASP A 244 3.36 10.77 -15.91
N TYR A 245 4.01 11.66 -15.15
CA TYR A 245 3.50 12.32 -13.96
C TYR A 245 4.27 13.61 -13.68
N SER A 246 3.56 14.63 -13.21
CA SER A 246 4.17 15.90 -12.77
C SER A 246 4.52 15.85 -11.29
N THR A 247 3.71 15.16 -10.49
CA THR A 247 3.78 15.16 -9.03
C THR A 247 4.21 13.80 -8.50
N ILE A 248 5.13 13.79 -7.54
CA ILE A 248 5.60 12.60 -6.82
C ILE A 248 5.31 12.81 -5.33
N LEU A 249 4.53 11.89 -4.76
CA LEU A 249 4.16 11.81 -3.36
C LEU A 249 4.91 10.64 -2.73
N MET A 250 5.86 10.93 -1.87
CA MET A 250 6.82 9.96 -1.33
C MET A 250 6.59 9.64 0.14
N GLY A 251 7.05 8.48 0.59
CA GLY A 251 7.06 8.11 2.00
C GLY A 251 7.90 9.08 2.83
N HIS A 252 9.15 9.27 2.42
CA HIS A 252 10.11 10.13 3.10
C HIS A 252 10.64 11.27 2.21
N GLY A 253 10.71 12.47 2.78
CA GLY A 253 11.05 13.70 2.06
C GLY A 253 9.81 14.53 1.72
N ASP A 254 10.01 15.62 1.01
CA ASP A 254 8.94 16.53 0.58
C ASP A 254 8.39 16.17 -0.81
N PRO A 255 7.06 16.25 -1.03
CA PRO A 255 6.48 16.04 -2.35
C PRO A 255 7.14 16.89 -3.45
N ILE A 256 7.45 16.26 -4.58
CA ILE A 256 7.79 16.97 -5.81
C ILE A 256 6.50 17.32 -6.51
N THR A 257 6.22 18.60 -6.73
CA THR A 257 4.93 19.04 -7.29
C THR A 257 4.99 19.38 -8.78
N SER A 258 6.19 19.40 -9.38
CA SER A 258 6.40 19.68 -10.80
C SER A 258 7.61 18.92 -11.34
N ASN A 259 7.57 18.57 -12.63
CA ASN A 259 8.67 17.94 -13.37
C ASN A 259 9.06 16.53 -12.85
N GLY A 260 8.16 15.83 -12.16
CA GLY A 260 8.41 14.50 -11.60
C GLY A 260 9.02 13.51 -12.59
N SER A 261 8.39 13.30 -13.75
CA SER A 261 8.92 12.38 -14.77
C SER A 261 10.33 12.71 -15.23
N GLN A 262 10.67 14.00 -15.40
CA GLN A 262 12.01 14.40 -15.82
C GLN A 262 13.04 14.07 -14.73
N MET A 263 12.74 14.38 -13.46
CA MET A 263 13.64 14.09 -12.35
C MET A 263 13.88 12.58 -12.19
N VAL A 264 12.85 11.76 -12.36
CA VAL A 264 12.99 10.29 -12.30
C VAL A 264 13.75 9.74 -13.51
N ALA A 265 13.56 10.31 -14.70
CA ALA A 265 14.35 9.97 -15.88
C ALA A 265 15.84 10.31 -15.69
N ASP A 266 16.15 11.48 -15.11
CA ASP A 266 17.50 11.90 -14.81
C ASP A 266 18.14 10.96 -13.78
N LEU A 267 17.46 10.64 -12.68
CA LEU A 267 17.91 9.65 -11.70
C LEU A 267 18.15 8.28 -12.35
N SER A 268 17.19 7.79 -13.14
CA SER A 268 17.28 6.50 -13.83
C SER A 268 18.49 6.40 -14.75
N SER A 269 18.96 7.50 -15.32
CA SER A 269 20.14 7.51 -16.20
C SER A 269 21.46 7.25 -15.45
N THR A 270 21.44 7.32 -14.12
CA THR A 270 22.60 7.14 -13.25
C THR A 270 22.70 5.75 -12.60
N LEU A 271 21.69 4.89 -12.79
CA LEU A 271 21.51 3.59 -12.10
C LEU A 271 21.90 2.36 -12.92
#